data_AF-A0A1V5D1J8-F1
#
_entry.id   AF-A0A1V5D1J8-F1
#
_cell.length_a   1.000
_cell.length_b   1.000
_cell.length_c   1.000
_cell.angle_alpha   90.00
_cell.angle_beta   90.00
_cell.angle_gamma   90.00
#
_symmetry.space_group_name_H-M   'P 1'
#
loop_
_entity.id
_entity.type
_entity.pdbx_description
1 polymer ?
#
loop_
_entity_poly.entity_id
_entity_poly.type
_entity_poly.pdbx_seq_one_letter_code
_entity_poly.pdbx_strand_id
1 'polypeptide(L)'
;MVDNKINEYYNNVEVKLEDIVDKLLKSKVNDHDNILLNVQCLIEKVFIRSAMKLSDNNVSKASKLLGINRNTLSKKVKEIQNTNRRPQKKSHR
;
A
#
# COMPACT_ATOMS: atom_id res chain seq x y z
N MET A 1 12.79 13.41 -23.35
CA MET A 1 13.07 14.13 -22.09
C MET A 1 12.01 13.89 -21.00
N VAL A 2 11.09 12.92 -21.13
CA VAL A 2 10.10 12.58 -20.08
C VAL A 2 10.65 11.52 -19.11
N ASP A 3 11.56 10.67 -19.61
CA ASP A 3 12.07 9.50 -18.89
C ASP A 3 12.90 9.87 -17.65
N ASN A 4 13.67 10.96 -17.71
CA ASN A 4 14.48 11.41 -16.56
C ASN A 4 13.65 11.74 -15.32
N LYS A 5 12.48 12.37 -15.51
CA LYS A 5 11.65 12.79 -14.38
C LYS A 5 10.89 11.63 -13.74
N ILE A 6 10.50 10.65 -14.56
CA ILE A 6 9.88 9.41 -14.05
C ILE A 6 10.89 8.62 -13.24
N ASN A 7 12.11 8.46 -13.75
CA ASN A 7 13.19 7.78 -13.04
C ASN A 7 13.54 8.48 -11.71
N GLU A 8 13.51 9.81 -11.68
CA GLU A 8 13.68 10.59 -10.45
C GLU A 8 12.63 10.23 -9.39
N TYR A 9 11.35 10.04 -9.76
CA TYR A 9 10.32 9.61 -8.82
C TYR A 9 10.58 8.20 -8.27
N TYR A 10 11.04 7.27 -9.11
CA TYR A 10 11.40 5.92 -8.66
C TYR A 10 12.59 5.93 -7.70
N ASN A 11 13.66 6.66 -8.01
CA ASN A 11 14.81 6.80 -7.14
C ASN A 11 14.42 7.44 -5.79
N ASN A 12 13.54 8.44 -5.81
CA ASN A 12 13.04 9.07 -4.59
C ASN A 12 12.24 8.10 -3.71
N VAL A 13 11.50 7.17 -4.31
CA VAL A 13 10.80 6.11 -3.58
C VAL A 13 11.80 5.14 -2.97
N GLU A 14 12.81 4.72 -3.73
CA GLU A 14 13.86 3.79 -3.27
C GLU A 14 14.61 4.35 -2.06
N VAL A 15 15.22 5.53 -2.19
CA VAL A 15 16.01 6.16 -1.11
C VAL A 15 15.19 6.35 0.17
N LYS A 16 13.95 6.86 0.04
CA LYS A 16 13.08 7.04 1.21
C LYS A 16 12.65 5.71 1.82
N LEU A 17 12.45 4.67 1.01
CA LEU A 17 12.07 3.36 1.50
C LEU A 17 13.23 2.69 2.23
N GLU A 18 14.46 2.81 1.73
CA GLU A 18 15.67 2.33 2.40
C GLU A 18 15.80 2.94 3.81
N ASP A 19 15.66 4.27 3.92
CA ASP A 19 15.69 4.97 5.21
C ASP A 19 14.62 4.47 6.18
N ILE A 20 13.41 4.21 5.69
CA ILE A 20 12.29 3.71 6.50
C ILE A 20 12.56 2.26 6.93
N VAL A 21 13.00 1.41 6.01
CA VAL A 21 13.27 0.00 6.26
C VAL A 21 14.41 -0.16 7.26
N ASP A 22 15.50 0.62 7.13
CA ASP A 22 16.61 0.62 8.09
C ASP A 22 16.12 0.92 9.51
N LYS A 23 15.28 1.96 9.67
CA LYS A 23 14.68 2.29 10.97
C LYS A 23 13.74 1.19 11.48
N LEU A 24 12.91 0.61 10.62
CA LEU A 24 12.00 -0.47 11.00
C LEU A 24 12.76 -1.71 11.46
N LEU A 25 13.81 -2.10 10.73
CA LEU A 25 14.65 -3.24 11.08
C LEU A 25 15.40 -3.02 12.40
N LYS A 26 15.97 -1.82 12.60
CA LYS A 26 16.64 -1.44 13.85
C LYS A 26 15.68 -1.31 15.03
N SER A 27 14.42 -0.96 14.77
CA SER A 27 13.40 -0.78 15.81
C SER A 27 12.86 -2.09 16.40
N LYS A 28 13.26 -3.27 15.90
CA LYS A 28 12.67 -4.53 16.34
C LYS A 28 12.74 -4.71 17.85
N VAL A 29 11.57 -4.62 18.48
CA VAL A 29 11.26 -4.97 19.87
C VAL A 29 10.79 -6.44 19.99
N ASN A 30 10.50 -7.14 18.88
CA ASN A 30 10.08 -8.55 18.87
C ASN A 30 10.50 -9.30 17.58
N ASP A 31 10.98 -10.53 17.73
CA ASP A 31 11.48 -11.36 16.61
C ASP A 31 10.39 -11.86 15.64
N HIS A 32 9.13 -11.84 16.06
CA HIS A 32 8.01 -12.46 15.34
C HIS A 32 7.32 -11.57 14.29
N ASP A 33 7.65 -10.28 14.19
CA ASP A 33 6.98 -9.39 13.24
C ASP A 33 7.48 -9.58 11.80
N ASN A 34 6.54 -9.81 10.87
CA ASN A 34 6.80 -9.86 9.44
C ASN A 34 6.79 -8.44 8.83
N ILE A 35 7.89 -7.72 9.05
CA ILE A 35 8.08 -6.33 8.59
C ILE A 35 7.91 -6.22 7.07
N LEU A 36 8.44 -7.19 6.31
CA LEU A 36 8.33 -7.19 4.86
C LEU A 36 6.86 -7.17 4.40
N LEU A 37 6.04 -8.07 4.94
CA LEU A 37 4.62 -8.14 4.61
C LEU A 37 3.89 -6.85 5.01
N ASN A 38 4.23 -6.29 6.18
CA ASN A 38 3.61 -5.05 6.67
C ASN A 38 3.92 -3.85 5.76
N VAL A 39 5.17 -3.71 5.32
CA VAL A 39 5.59 -2.66 4.38
C VAL A 39 4.92 -2.86 3.01
N GLN A 40 4.89 -4.08 2.48
CA GLN A 40 4.20 -4.41 1.23
C GLN A 40 2.71 -4.03 1.30
N CYS A 41 2.02 -4.39 2.39
CA CYS A 41 0.62 -4.01 2.61
C CYS A 41 0.42 -2.50 2.68
N LEU A 42 1.35 -1.77 3.29
CA LEU A 42 1.27 -0.31 3.40
C LEU A 42 1.42 0.35 2.03
N ILE A 43 2.46 -0.02 1.27
CA ILE A 43 2.72 0.49 -0.07
C ILE A 43 1.49 0.22 -0.96
N GLU A 44 1.01 -1.01 -0.98
CA GLU A 44 -0.15 -1.40 -1.79
C GLU A 44 -1.40 -0.56 -1.44
N LYS A 45 -1.67 -0.34 -0.14
CA LYS A 45 -2.78 0.51 0.30
C LYS A 45 -2.67 1.95 -0.22
N VAL A 46 -1.48 2.53 -0.20
CA VAL A 46 -1.24 3.89 -0.70
C VAL A 46 -1.51 3.97 -2.20
N PHE A 47 -0.97 3.04 -2.99
CA PHE A 47 -1.19 2.99 -4.44
C PHE A 47 -2.67 2.81 -4.80
N ILE A 48 -3.36 1.88 -4.14
CA ILE A 48 -4.79 1.64 -4.39
C ILE A 48 -5.64 2.87 -4.05
N ARG A 49 -5.41 3.52 -2.90
CA ARG A 49 -6.15 4.72 -2.51
C ARG A 49 -5.94 5.87 -3.50
N SER A 50 -4.68 6.09 -3.91
CA SER A 50 -4.35 7.13 -4.89
C SER A 50 -4.99 6.87 -6.25
N ALA A 51 -4.90 5.63 -6.77
CA ALA A 51 -5.51 5.26 -8.04
C ALA A 51 -7.04 5.39 -8.02
N MET A 52 -7.69 4.99 -6.91
CA MET A 52 -9.13 5.16 -6.74
C MET A 52 -9.53 6.64 -6.69
N LYS A 53 -8.76 7.48 -5.99
CA LYS A 53 -9.00 8.93 -5.94
C LYS A 53 -8.87 9.57 -7.33
N LEU A 54 -7.81 9.26 -8.07
CA LEU A 54 -7.58 9.77 -9.42
C LEU A 54 -8.59 9.26 -10.46
N SER A 55 -9.33 8.19 -10.12
CA SER A 55 -10.31 7.56 -10.98
C SER A 55 -11.76 7.85 -10.58
N ASP A 56 -12.00 8.79 -9.66
CA ASP A 56 -13.33 9.09 -9.11
C ASP A 56 -14.05 7.83 -8.58
N ASN A 57 -13.30 6.98 -7.86
CA ASN A 57 -13.74 5.68 -7.36
C ASN A 57 -14.14 4.64 -8.45
N ASN A 58 -13.78 4.85 -9.70
CA ASN A 58 -14.01 3.89 -10.78
C ASN A 58 -12.93 2.80 -10.79
N VAL A 59 -13.31 1.58 -10.35
CA VAL A 59 -12.41 0.42 -10.28
C VAL A 59 -11.79 0.05 -11.63
N SER A 60 -12.54 0.17 -12.74
CA SER A 60 -12.02 -0.17 -14.07
C SER A 60 -10.98 0.82 -14.58
N LYS A 61 -11.12 2.11 -14.24
CA LYS A 61 -10.10 3.13 -14.55
C LYS A 61 -8.88 2.97 -13.65
N ALA A 62 -9.09 2.79 -12.35
CA ALA A 62 -8.01 2.61 -11.38
C ALA A 62 -7.17 1.36 -11.66
N SER A 63 -7.78 0.27 -12.13
CA SER A 63 -7.04 -0.96 -12.49
C SER A 63 -6.11 -0.74 -13.69
N LYS A 64 -6.51 0.11 -14.64
CA LYS A 64 -5.66 0.50 -15.78
C LYS A 64 -4.49 1.37 -15.32
N LEU A 65 -4.72 2.34 -14.42
CA LEU A 65 -3.65 3.18 -13.86
C LEU A 65 -2.61 2.35 -13.11
N LEU A 66 -3.05 1.33 -12.36
CA LEU A 66 -2.16 0.45 -11.60
C LEU A 66 -1.54 -0.67 -12.45
N GLY A 67 -2.02 -0.90 -13.68
CA GLY A 67 -1.56 -2.02 -14.50
C GLY A 67 -1.93 -3.41 -13.94
N ILE A 68 -3.01 -3.52 -13.16
CA ILE A 68 -3.45 -4.80 -12.58
C ILE A 68 -4.84 -5.21 -13.07
N ASN A 69 -5.17 -6.50 -12.92
CA ASN A 69 -6.51 -6.98 -13.26
C ASN A 69 -7.59 -6.30 -12.39
N ARG A 70 -8.70 -5.88 -13.03
CA ARG A 70 -9.86 -5.25 -12.36
C ARG A 70 -10.41 -6.07 -11.20
N ASN A 71 -10.50 -7.40 -11.36
CA ASN A 71 -11.03 -8.29 -10.33
C ASN A 71 -10.11 -8.35 -9.12
N THR A 72 -8.79 -8.33 -9.36
CA THR A 72 -7.78 -8.25 -8.30
C THR A 72 -7.91 -6.95 -7.53
N LEU A 73 -8.00 -5.81 -8.23
CA LEU A 73 -8.21 -4.51 -7.57
C LEU A 73 -9.51 -4.49 -6.76
N SER A 74 -10.60 -5.01 -7.32
CA SER A 74 -11.91 -5.07 -6.64
C SER A 74 -11.84 -5.82 -5.31
N LYS A 75 -11.15 -6.98 -5.27
CA LYS A 75 -10.93 -7.73 -4.03
C LYS A 75 -10.13 -6.92 -3.01
N LYS A 76 -9.00 -6.34 -3.43
CA LYS A 76 -8.13 -5.55 -2.55
C LYS A 76 -8.83 -4.30 -2.01
N VAL A 77 -9.64 -3.61 -2.81
CA VAL A 77 -10.44 -2.46 -2.34
C VAL A 77 -11.42 -2.87 -1.23
N LYS A 78 -12.10 -4.01 -1.38
CA LYS A 78 -13.01 -4.55 -0.34
C LYS A 78 -12.27 -4.87 0.96
N GLU A 79 -11.11 -5.52 0.87
CA GLU A 79 -10.27 -5.84 2.02
C GLU A 79 -9.81 -4.57 2.77
N ILE A 80 -9.42 -3.52 2.04
CA ILE A 80 -9.03 -2.23 2.61
C ILE A 80 -10.22 -1.54 3.29
N GLN A 81 -11.41 -1.59 2.70
CA GLN A 81 -12.61 -1.01 3.32
C GLN A 81 -13.02 -1.76 4.59
N ASN A 82 -12.93 -3.09 4.58
CA ASN A 82 -13.28 -3.94 5.72
C ASN A 82 -12.29 -3.83 6.88
N THR A 83 -11.00 -3.64 6.59
CA THR A 83 -9.98 -3.43 7.63
C THR A 83 -10.15 -2.11 8.38
N ASN A 84 -10.69 -1.06 7.75
CA ASN A 84 -11.02 0.20 8.42
C ASN A 84 -12.34 0.14 9.23
N ARG A 85 -13.11 -0.95 9.14
CA ARG A 85 -14.43 -1.11 9.77
C ARG A 85 -14.45 -2.03 11.01
N ARG A 86 -13.30 -2.46 11.55
CA ARG A 86 -13.30 -3.29 12.78
C ARG A 86 -13.74 -2.44 14.00
N PRO A 87 -14.84 -2.80 14.69
CA PRO A 87 -15.14 -2.27 16.01
C PRO A 87 -14.15 -2.83 17.04
N GLN A 88 -13.88 -2.05 18.08
CA GLN A 88 -13.12 -2.46 19.25
C GLN A 88 -13.74 -3.72 19.91
N LYS A 89 -12.85 -4.57 20.44
CA LYS A 89 -13.04 -5.59 21.49
C LYS A 89 -14.46 -6.18 21.63
N LYS A 90 -14.64 -7.44 21.23
CA LYS A 90 -15.53 -8.32 22.01
C LYS A 90 -14.78 -8.75 23.26
N SER A 91 -15.17 -8.14 24.39
CA SER A 91 -14.85 -8.58 25.74
C SER A 91 -15.16 -10.07 25.87
N HIS A 92 -14.27 -10.80 26.53
CA HIS A 92 -14.54 -12.14 27.03
C HIS A 92 -15.83 -12.15 27.84
N ARG A 93 -16.65 -13.18 27.60
CA ARG A 93 -17.42 -13.83 28.65
C ARG A 93 -17.44 -15.32 28.36
#